data_AF-A0A661KYB0-F1
#
_entry.id   AF-A0A661KYB0-F1
#
_cell.length_a   1.000
_cell.length_b   1.000
_cell.length_c   1.000
_cell.angle_alpha   90.00
_cell.angle_beta   90.00
_cell.angle_gamma   90.00
#
_symmetry.space_group_name_H-M   'P 1'
#
loop_
_entity.id
_entity.type
_entity.pdbx_description
1 polymer ?
#
loop_
_entity_poly.entity_id
_entity_poly.type
_entity_poly.pdbx_seq_one_letter_code
_entity_poly.pdbx_strand_id
1 'polypeptide(L)' 'MRTTLDLPENLLIEAMKATHIETKTKVIITALEELIRKTQISDLKKYKGKIDLDIDMNQLRS' A
#
# COMPACT_ATOMS: atom_id res chain seq x y z
N MET A 1 14.63 11.86 10.06
CA MET A 1 15.76 11.22 10.77
C MET A 1 16.69 10.62 9.72
N ARG A 2 18.02 10.74 9.86
CA ARG A 2 19.00 10.13 8.94
C ARG A 2 19.50 8.84 9.59
N THR A 3 19.35 7.71 8.90
CA THR A 3 19.74 6.38 9.35
C THR A 3 20.59 5.72 8.28
N THR A 4 21.50 4.83 8.71
CA THR A 4 22.25 3.95 7.81
C THR A 4 21.62 2.56 7.88
N LEU A 5 21.25 1.99 6.74
CA LEU A 5 20.59 0.71 6.63
C LEU A 5 21.18 -0.06 5.45
N ASP A 6 21.58 -1.31 5.68
CA ASP A 6 21.99 -2.20 4.60
C ASP A 6 20.75 -2.76 3.90
N LEU A 7 20.63 -2.47 2.61
CA LEU A 7 19.52 -2.89 1.77
C LEU A 7 20.03 -3.63 0.53
N PRO A 8 19.33 -4.68 0.06
CA PRO A 8 19.67 -5.33 -1.19
C PRO A 8 19.53 -4.34 -2.36
N GLU A 9 20.64 -4.09 -3.05
CA GLU A 9 20.67 -3.08 -4.13
C GLU A 9 19.78 -3.48 -5.31
N ASN A 10 19.73 -4.77 -5.64
CA ASN A 10 18.85 -5.31 -6.67
C ASN A 10 17.37 -4.98 -6.41
N LEU A 11 16.90 -5.20 -5.17
CA LEU A 11 15.53 -4.93 -4.77
C LEU A 11 15.21 -3.43 -4.83
N LEU A 12 16.17 -2.59 -4.42
CA LEU A 12 16.01 -1.15 -4.45
C LEU A 12 15.93 -0.61 -5.89
N ILE A 13 16.79 -1.12 -6.79
CA ILE A 13 16.76 -0.75 -8.21
C ILE A 13 15.45 -1.20 -8.87
N GLU A 14 14.98 -2.39 -8.57
CA GLU A 14 13.70 -2.89 -9.08
C GLU A 14 12.53 -2.02 -8.59
N ALA A 15 12.51 -1.67 -7.30
CA ALA A 15 11.52 -0.76 -6.75
C ALA A 15 11.57 0.62 -7.39
N MET A 16 12.76 1.20 -7.59
CA MET A 16 12.96 2.48 -8.29
C MET A 16 12.39 2.45 -9.70
N LYS A 17 12.63 1.37 -10.46
CA LYS A 17 12.09 1.17 -11.82
C LYS A 17 10.58 1.01 -11.81
N ALA A 18 10.05 0.21 -10.90
CA ALA A 18 8.61 -0.03 -10.79
C ALA A 18 7.84 1.24 -10.44
N THR A 19 8.37 2.06 -9.51
CA THR A 19 7.71 3.28 -9.04
C THR A 19 8.10 4.53 -9.84
N HIS A 20 9.06 4.43 -10.76
CA HIS A 20 9.66 5.57 -11.48
C HIS A 20 10.18 6.68 -10.55
N ILE A 21 10.74 6.29 -9.40
CA ILE A 21 11.27 7.23 -8.40
C ILE A 21 12.79 7.24 -8.51
N GLU A 22 13.35 8.44 -8.65
CA GLU A 22 14.79 8.63 -8.89
C GLU A 22 15.65 8.55 -7.61
N THR A 23 15.05 8.71 -6.42
CA THR A 23 15.81 8.75 -5.16
C THR A 23 15.52 7.55 -4.27
N LYS A 24 16.61 6.93 -3.77
CA LYS A 24 16.56 5.79 -2.83
C LYS A 24 15.71 6.11 -1.60
N THR A 25 15.83 7.32 -1.06
CA THR A 25 15.06 7.78 0.11
C THR A 25 13.55 7.82 -0.17
N LYS A 26 13.15 8.36 -1.32
CA LYS A 26 11.72 8.50 -1.66
C LYS A 26 11.07 7.15 -1.93
N VAL A 27 11.79 6.19 -2.52
CA VAL A 27 11.32 4.80 -2.65
C VAL A 27 11.02 4.18 -1.30
N ILE A 28 11.91 4.35 -0.32
CA ILE A 28 11.71 3.79 1.03
C ILE A 28 10.50 4.43 1.71
N ILE A 29 10.33 5.75 1.60
CA ILE A 29 9.17 6.45 2.16
C ILE A 29 7.88 5.91 1.54
N THR A 30 7.80 5.84 0.22
CA THR A 30 6.62 5.33 -0.50
C THR A 30 6.34 3.86 -0.16
N ALA A 31 7.37 3.03 -0.01
CA ALA A 31 7.20 1.63 0.39
C ALA A 31 6.60 1.50 1.81
N LEU A 32 7.03 2.35 2.75
CA LEU A 32 6.47 2.37 4.11
C LEU A 32 5.03 2.88 4.12
N GLU A 33 4.72 3.94 3.38
CA GLU A 33 3.36 4.46 3.23
C GLU A 33 2.41 3.41 2.65
N GLU A 34 2.83 2.71 1.59
CA GLU A 34 2.04 1.64 0.99
C GLU A 34 1.86 0.44 1.92
N LEU A 35 2.87 0.11 2.75
CA LEU A 35 2.75 -0.96 3.74
C LEU A 35 1.69 -0.61 4.80
N ILE A 36 1.70 0.63 5.30
CA ILE A 36 0.70 1.13 6.24
C ILE A 36 -0.69 1.11 5.59
N ARG A 37 -0.80 1.62 4.36
CA ARG A 37 -2.06 1.66 3.61
C ARG A 37 -2.65 0.27 3.40
N LYS A 38 -1.83 -0.71 3.00
CA LYS A 38 -2.24 -2.11 2.82
C LYS A 38 -2.71 -2.73 4.14
N THR A 39 -2.04 -2.43 5.25
CA THR A 39 -2.42 -2.92 6.57
C THR A 39 -3.79 -2.38 6.99
N GLN A 40 -4.00 -1.07 6.86
CA GLN A 40 -5.29 -0.43 7.16
C GLN A 40 -6.43 -0.98 6.29
N ILE A 41 -6.20 -1.16 4.99
CA ILE A 41 -7.19 -1.77 4.08
C ILE A 41 -7.47 -3.22 4.48
N SER A 42 -6.45 -3.98 4.88
CA SER A 42 -6.62 -5.36 5.35
C SER A 42 -7.45 -5.41 6.64
N ASP A 43 -7.28 -4.43 7.54
CA ASP A 43 -8.10 -4.31 8.73
C ASP A 43 -9.55 -3.94 8.40
N LEU A 44 -9.76 -3.05 7.42
CA LEU A 44 -11.10 -2.75 6.91
C LEU A 44 -11.79 -3.98 6.32
N LYS A 45 -11.04 -4.87 5.63
CA LYS A 45 -11.58 -6.15 5.14
C LYS A 45 -12.09 -7.05 6.27
N LYS A 46 -11.63 -6.91 7.52
CA LYS A 46 -12.18 -7.66 8.67
C LYS A 46 -13.61 -7.25 9.03
N TYR A 47 -14.05 -6.08 8.57
CA TYR A 47 -15.43 -5.61 8.73
C TYR A 47 -16.35 -6.05 7.58
N LYS A 48 -15.82 -6.70 6.54
CA LYS A 48 -16.60 -7.27 5.44
C LYS A 48 -17.58 -8.31 5.99
N GLY A 49 -18.88 -8.03 5.91
CA GLY A 49 -19.95 -8.90 6.42
C GLY A 49 -20.33 -8.69 7.89
N LYS A 50 -19.67 -7.76 8.60
CA LYS A 50 -20.12 -7.30 9.95
C LYS A 50 -20.92 -6.01 9.88
N ILE A 51 -20.69 -5.20 8.86
CA ILE A 51 -21.46 -3.98 8.60
C ILE A 51 -22.62 -4.39 7.71
N ASP A 52 -23.83 -4.33 8.25
CA ASP A 52 -25.05 -4.48 7.48
C ASP A 52 -25.21 -3.22 6.63
N LEU A 53 -24.76 -3.31 5.38
CA LEU A 53 -24.88 -2.25 4.41
C LEU A 53 -26.24 -2.45 3.74
N ASP A 54 -27.23 -1.67 4.17
CA ASP A 54 -28.58 -1.62 3.60
C ASP A 54 -28.52 -1.00 2.19
N ILE A 55 -27.95 -1.76 1.26
CA ILE A 55 -27.71 -1.35 -0.12
C ILE A 55 -28.40 -2.38 -1.02
N ASP A 56 -29.40 -1.93 -1.79
CA ASP A 56 -30.03 -2.76 -2.80
C ASP A 56 -29.08 -2.92 -4.00
N MET A 57 -28.39 -4.07 -4.03
CA MET A 57 -27.46 -4.45 -5.09
C MET A 57 -28.14 -4.60 -6.46
N ASN A 58 -29.48 -4.65 -6.54
CA ASN A 58 -30.20 -4.70 -7.81
C ASN A 58 -30.31 -3.31 -8.46
N GLN A 59 -30.39 -2.22 -7.68
CA GLN A 59 -30.40 -0.86 -8.22
C GLN A 59 -29.06 -0.44 -8.82
N LEU A 60 -27.95 -1.07 -8.38
CA LEU A 60 -26.59 -0.78 -8.89
C LEU A 60 -26.23 -1.54 -10.17
N ARG A 61 -27.05 -2.50 -10.60
CA ARG A 61 -26.77 -3.38 -11.75
C ARG A 61 -27.50 -2.98 -13.04
N SER A 62 -28.33 -1.94 -12.99
CA SER A 62 -29.08 -1.39 -14.13
C SER A 62 -28.32 -0.33 -14.90
#